data_AF-A0A2V9J9F6-F1
#
_entry.id   AF-A0A2V9J9F6-F1
#
_cell.length_a   1.000
_cell.length_b   1.000
_cell.length_c   1.000
_cell.angle_alpha   90.00
_cell.angle_beta   90.00
_cell.angle_gamma   90.00
#
_symmetry.space_group_name_H-M   'P 1'
#
loop_
_entity.id
_entity.type
_entity.pdbx_description
1 polymer ?
#
loop_
_entity_poly.entity_id
_entity_poly.type
_entity_poly.pdbx_seq_one_letter_code
_entity_poly.pdbx_strand_id
1 'polypeptide(L)'
;WGLPGVNALFVLLLEVILLGIFFLSYKSSGNLKGSWVVTCFCVFLTIVSFGPRTILFGYIYLLILLFTLWRFRSRAQAPLWIIPLLFCVWINTHGSWLLGLIVFGLVVASGMVGRTWQRLEAVRWSPRQLRQLLVTGAASLAVLLVNPYGYRLVFYPFDLAFRQKLNTAYGEEWASVNFHNAQGKVVLLVLVALLLGSVLARYQWKLEDLLLALFAAYSALSHIRFLVLAAVLLAPLLAKFLDFMPPYRPEIDKPLLNAGVVALAAVLIVKWLPSQASLENERDKAFPTQALGFVMSHGLAGERMFNYYGWGGYLAWARPEVKTFIDSRTDIFEYTGVLKDYLDATGLKDTLKVLDRRQVQWVLFPPRDPVSYFLAHTDNWRVVYNDSVAEVFERAGTAPVTSSANKKNHRADTLK
;
A
#
# COMPACT_ATOMS: atom_id res chain seq x y z
N TRP A 1 25.41 1.31 -2.47
CA TRP A 1 24.38 0.33 -2.91
C TRP A 1 23.27 0.95 -3.76
N GLY A 2 23.02 2.28 -3.77
CA GLY A 2 22.24 2.96 -4.82
C GLY A 2 20.83 2.40 -5.11
N LEU A 3 20.32 2.64 -6.32
CA LEU A 3 19.06 2.06 -6.80
C LEU A 3 19.08 0.51 -6.88
N PRO A 4 20.19 -0.15 -7.29
CA PRO A 4 20.27 -1.60 -7.33
C PRO A 4 20.11 -2.26 -5.96
N GLY A 5 20.65 -1.65 -4.89
CA GLY A 5 20.52 -2.15 -3.52
C GLY A 5 19.09 -2.03 -3.00
N VAL A 6 18.40 -0.94 -3.32
CA VAL A 6 16.98 -0.77 -3.00
C VAL A 6 16.14 -1.82 -3.73
N ASN A 7 16.43 -2.07 -5.01
CA ASN A 7 15.73 -3.08 -5.80
C ASN A 7 16.02 -4.51 -5.28
N ALA A 8 17.27 -4.82 -4.93
CA ALA A 8 17.65 -6.10 -4.36
C ALA A 8 16.97 -6.36 -3.01
N LEU A 9 16.90 -5.35 -2.14
CA LEU A 9 16.16 -5.44 -0.88
C LEU A 9 14.67 -5.64 -1.13
N PHE A 10 14.07 -4.91 -2.07
CA PHE A 10 12.67 -5.09 -2.46
C PHE A 10 12.38 -6.54 -2.89
N VAL A 11 13.17 -7.08 -3.82
CA VAL A 11 13.02 -8.45 -4.31
C VAL A 11 13.17 -9.45 -3.15
N LEU A 12 14.18 -9.27 -2.30
CA LEU A 12 14.40 -10.12 -1.13
C LEU A 12 13.19 -10.13 -0.19
N LEU A 13 12.64 -8.95 0.15
CA LEU A 13 11.48 -8.86 1.03
C LEU A 13 10.24 -9.51 0.41
N LEU A 14 10.03 -9.34 -0.90
CA LEU A 14 8.93 -9.96 -1.62
C LEU A 14 9.04 -11.49 -1.60
N GLU A 15 10.22 -12.04 -1.86
CA GLU A 15 10.49 -13.48 -1.79
C GLU A 15 10.24 -14.04 -0.38
N VAL A 16 10.69 -13.33 0.66
CA VAL A 16 10.43 -13.72 2.06
C VAL A 16 8.92 -13.76 2.34
N ILE A 17 8.14 -12.81 1.84
CA ILE A 17 6.69 -12.79 1.99
C ILE A 17 6.06 -13.98 1.26
N LEU A 18 6.41 -14.22 0.00
CA LEU A 18 5.86 -15.31 -0.80
C LEU A 18 6.21 -16.69 -0.21
N LEU A 19 7.46 -16.87 0.23
CA LEU A 19 7.90 -18.08 0.94
C LEU A 19 7.19 -18.24 2.28
N GLY A 20 6.93 -17.15 3.00
CA GLY A 20 6.14 -17.17 4.23
C GLY A 20 4.69 -17.58 4.00
N ILE A 21 4.05 -17.07 2.93
CA ILE A 21 2.70 -17.48 2.50
C ILE A 21 2.68 -18.96 2.14
N PHE A 22 3.66 -19.42 1.35
CA PHE A 22 3.82 -20.83 0.99
C PHE A 22 3.98 -21.72 2.21
N PHE A 23 4.88 -21.36 3.13
CA PHE A 23 5.15 -22.14 4.32
C PHE A 23 3.94 -22.20 5.25
N LEU A 24 3.23 -21.09 5.45
CA LEU A 24 2.00 -21.06 6.24
C LEU A 24 0.91 -21.93 5.58
N SER A 25 0.79 -21.87 4.26
CA SER A 25 -0.14 -22.71 3.50
C SER A 25 0.17 -24.19 3.62
N TYR A 26 1.46 -24.55 3.56
CA TYR A 26 1.93 -25.92 3.74
C TYR A 26 1.67 -26.43 5.16
N LYS A 27 1.93 -25.60 6.17
CA LYS A 27 1.66 -25.96 7.57
C LYS A 27 0.17 -26.10 7.87
N SER A 28 -0.69 -25.37 7.16
CA SER A 28 -2.14 -25.46 7.33
C SER A 28 -2.80 -26.59 6.55
N SER A 29 -2.28 -26.96 5.36
CA SER A 29 -2.87 -27.99 4.50
C SER A 29 -2.19 -29.36 4.60
N GLY A 30 -0.92 -29.41 4.98
CA GLY A 30 -0.08 -30.62 4.85
C GLY A 30 0.27 -30.98 3.40
N ASN A 31 -0.21 -30.23 2.40
CA ASN A 31 -0.02 -30.52 0.98
C ASN A 31 0.94 -29.51 0.34
N LEU A 32 2.17 -29.97 0.05
CA LEU A 32 3.22 -29.12 -0.52
C LEU A 32 2.84 -28.59 -1.92
N LYS A 33 2.26 -29.43 -2.78
CA LYS A 33 1.90 -29.07 -4.15
C LYS A 33 0.72 -28.10 -4.19
N GLY A 34 -0.33 -28.39 -3.42
CA GLY A 34 -1.47 -27.49 -3.26
C GLY A 34 -1.05 -26.12 -2.74
N SER A 35 -0.16 -26.10 -1.75
CA SER A 35 0.40 -24.85 -1.20
C SER A 35 1.19 -24.06 -2.24
N TRP A 36 2.01 -24.73 -3.07
CA TRP A 36 2.76 -24.07 -4.14
C TRP A 36 1.83 -23.45 -5.19
N VAL A 37 0.81 -24.18 -5.64
CA VAL A 37 -0.17 -23.68 -6.63
C VAL A 37 -0.91 -22.45 -6.08
N VAL A 38 -1.36 -22.51 -4.83
CA VAL A 38 -2.02 -21.36 -4.19
C VAL A 38 -1.08 -20.18 -4.05
N THR A 39 0.18 -20.39 -3.63
CA THR A 39 1.15 -19.29 -3.55
C THR A 39 1.39 -18.64 -4.90
N CYS A 40 1.55 -19.44 -5.97
CA CYS A 40 1.71 -18.92 -7.34
C CYS A 40 0.50 -18.07 -7.74
N PHE A 41 -0.71 -18.51 -7.40
CA PHE A 41 -1.92 -17.73 -7.66
C PHE A 41 -2.00 -16.45 -6.82
N CYS A 42 -1.57 -16.51 -5.55
CA CYS A 42 -1.53 -15.36 -4.67
C CYS A 42 -0.54 -14.28 -5.11
N VAL A 43 0.48 -14.59 -5.93
CA VAL A 43 1.36 -13.58 -6.55
C VAL A 43 0.54 -12.51 -7.27
N PHE A 44 -0.54 -12.88 -7.97
CA PHE A 44 -1.37 -11.92 -8.69
C PHE A 44 -2.10 -10.92 -7.76
N LEU A 45 -2.39 -11.31 -6.52
CA LEU A 45 -2.93 -10.42 -5.51
C LEU A 45 -1.86 -9.49 -4.93
N THR A 46 -0.60 -9.94 -4.88
CA THR A 46 0.49 -9.16 -4.29
C THR A 46 1.07 -8.09 -5.21
N ILE A 47 0.76 -8.13 -6.51
CA ILE A 47 1.22 -7.16 -7.54
C ILE A 47 0.95 -5.70 -7.12
N VAL A 48 -0.13 -5.39 -6.39
CA VAL A 48 -0.43 -4.02 -5.91
C VAL A 48 0.67 -3.41 -5.01
N SER A 49 1.54 -4.26 -4.46
CA SER A 49 2.66 -3.85 -3.60
C SER A 49 4.02 -4.13 -4.22
N PHE A 50 4.10 -4.40 -5.54
CA PHE A 50 5.38 -4.56 -6.22
C PHE A 50 6.04 -3.18 -6.34
N GLY A 51 7.11 -3.01 -5.57
CA GLY A 51 7.92 -1.80 -5.50
C GLY A 51 8.60 -1.68 -4.14
N PRO A 52 9.66 -0.86 -4.02
CA PRO A 52 10.37 -0.64 -2.78
C PRO A 52 9.52 0.14 -1.78
N ARG A 53 8.69 -0.57 -1.01
CA ARG A 53 7.74 -0.01 -0.05
C ARG A 53 8.00 -0.54 1.36
N THR A 54 7.92 0.34 2.35
CA THR A 54 8.08 -0.02 3.77
C THR A 54 6.98 -0.97 4.28
N ILE A 55 5.81 -1.00 3.63
CA ILE A 55 4.71 -1.92 3.96
C ILE A 55 5.10 -3.39 3.87
N LEU A 56 6.11 -3.75 3.06
CA LEU A 56 6.58 -5.13 2.92
C LEU A 56 7.10 -5.69 4.26
N PHE A 57 7.80 -4.87 5.05
CA PHE A 57 8.16 -5.24 6.42
C PHE A 57 6.93 -5.54 7.27
N GLY A 58 5.87 -4.76 7.12
CA GLY A 58 4.59 -4.98 7.79
C GLY A 58 3.96 -6.34 7.46
N TYR A 59 4.04 -6.81 6.21
CA TYR A 59 3.55 -8.14 5.85
C TYR A 59 4.43 -9.26 6.40
N ILE A 60 5.75 -9.06 6.50
CA ILE A 60 6.65 -9.99 7.18
C ILE A 60 6.29 -10.09 8.66
N TYR A 61 6.05 -8.96 9.33
CA TYR A 61 5.60 -8.96 10.72
C TYR A 61 4.26 -9.66 10.89
N LEU A 62 3.31 -9.44 9.98
CA LEU A 62 2.04 -10.17 9.98
C LEU A 62 2.24 -11.69 9.84
N LEU A 63 3.15 -12.15 8.98
CA LEU A 63 3.47 -13.57 8.83
C LEU A 63 4.10 -14.16 10.10
N ILE A 64 5.01 -13.43 10.77
CA ILE A 64 5.59 -13.84 12.06
C ILE A 64 4.49 -13.95 13.13
N LEU A 65 3.57 -12.99 13.19
CA LEU A 65 2.42 -13.01 14.08
C LEU A 65 1.55 -14.25 13.82
N LEU A 66 1.16 -14.48 12.56
CA LEU A 66 0.34 -15.63 12.17
C LEU A 66 1.03 -16.96 12.47
N PHE A 67 2.33 -17.08 12.22
CA PHE A 67 3.09 -18.29 12.53
C PHE A 67 3.15 -18.56 14.03
N THR A 68 3.36 -17.52 14.84
CA THR A 68 3.39 -17.61 16.30
C THR A 68 2.03 -18.05 16.85
N LEU A 69 0.94 -17.44 16.35
CA LEU A 69 -0.43 -17.80 16.73
C LEU A 69 -0.82 -19.20 16.26
N TRP A 70 -0.44 -19.59 15.04
CA TRP A 70 -0.65 -20.95 14.51
C TRP A 70 0.06 -22.00 15.38
N ARG A 71 1.32 -21.74 15.77
CA ARG A 71 2.07 -22.65 16.64
C ARG A 71 1.44 -22.74 18.03
N PHE A 72 1.01 -21.61 18.59
CA PHE A 72 0.35 -21.57 19.89
C PHE A 72 -0.95 -22.37 19.88
N ARG A 73 -1.77 -22.23 18.83
CA ARG A 73 -3.00 -23.01 18.64
C ARG A 73 -2.73 -24.50 18.52
N SER A 74 -1.74 -24.87 17.70
CA SER A 74 -1.49 -26.27 17.35
C SER A 74 -0.81 -27.06 18.48
N ARG A 75 -0.02 -26.40 19.33
CA ARG A 75 0.82 -27.07 20.34
C ARG A 75 0.61 -26.59 21.77
N ALA A 76 -0.27 -25.61 22.01
CA ALA A 76 -0.40 -24.87 23.27
C ALA A 76 0.92 -24.24 23.77
N GLN A 77 1.94 -24.14 22.90
CA GLN A 77 3.28 -23.66 23.23
C GLN A 77 3.84 -22.85 22.06
N ALA A 78 4.11 -21.57 22.31
CA ALA A 78 4.78 -20.66 21.38
C ALA A 78 5.49 -19.54 22.17
N PRO A 79 6.54 -18.94 21.60
CA PRO A 79 7.23 -17.80 22.21
C PRO A 79 6.38 -16.52 22.11
N LEU A 80 5.32 -16.40 22.91
CA LEU A 80 4.41 -15.25 22.88
C LEU A 80 5.09 -13.92 23.22
N TRP A 81 6.23 -13.95 23.91
CA TRP A 81 7.06 -12.77 24.21
C TRP A 81 7.60 -12.08 22.94
N ILE A 82 7.63 -12.77 21.79
CA ILE A 82 7.99 -12.16 20.51
C ILE A 82 6.92 -11.17 20.06
N ILE A 83 5.63 -11.39 20.38
CA ILE A 83 4.53 -10.57 19.85
C ILE A 83 4.62 -9.10 20.30
N PRO A 84 4.88 -8.77 21.59
CA PRO A 84 5.11 -7.37 21.98
C PRO A 84 6.34 -6.76 21.29
N LEU A 85 7.47 -7.47 21.25
CA LEU A 85 8.67 -6.97 20.56
C LEU A 85 8.40 -6.70 19.08
N LEU A 86 7.64 -7.59 18.44
CA LEU A 86 7.19 -7.46 17.06
C LEU A 86 6.34 -6.19 16.88
N PHE A 87 5.36 -5.93 17.74
CA PHE A 87 4.54 -4.72 17.67
C PHE A 87 5.35 -3.44 17.91
N CYS A 88 6.32 -3.48 18.82
CA CYS A 88 7.23 -2.37 19.08
C CYS A 88 8.04 -2.01 17.82
N VAL A 89 8.64 -3.00 17.16
CA VAL A 89 9.36 -2.78 15.90
C VAL A 89 8.41 -2.37 14.78
N TRP A 90 7.23 -2.98 14.71
CA TRP A 90 6.25 -2.75 13.66
C TRP A 90 5.73 -1.31 13.66
N ILE A 91 5.31 -0.76 14.81
CA ILE A 91 4.81 0.61 14.87
C ILE A 91 5.87 1.66 14.46
N ASN A 92 7.14 1.38 14.71
CA ASN A 92 8.25 2.23 14.28
C ASN A 92 8.68 2.02 12.81
N THR A 93 8.20 0.95 12.17
CA THR A 93 8.53 0.64 10.76
C THR A 93 7.41 1.05 9.80
N HIS A 94 6.16 0.71 10.13
CA HIS A 94 5.03 0.91 9.22
C HIS A 94 3.66 0.93 9.93
N GLY A 95 2.73 1.75 9.43
CA GLY A 95 1.39 1.95 10.00
C GLY A 95 0.44 0.74 9.94
N SER A 96 0.83 -0.36 9.28
CA SER A 96 0.01 -1.57 9.18
C SER A 96 -0.06 -2.41 10.46
N TRP A 97 0.60 -1.97 11.54
CA TRP A 97 0.53 -2.62 12.86
C TRP A 97 -0.91 -2.81 13.34
N LEU A 98 -1.83 -1.91 12.96
CA LEU A 98 -3.25 -2.04 13.29
C LEU A 98 -3.88 -3.30 12.70
N LEU A 99 -3.48 -3.71 11.49
CA LEU A 99 -3.93 -4.97 10.88
C LEU A 99 -3.49 -6.18 11.73
N GLY A 100 -2.26 -6.13 12.24
CA GLY A 100 -1.74 -7.15 13.16
C GLY A 100 -2.56 -7.23 14.46
N LEU A 101 -2.90 -6.08 15.06
CA LEU A 101 -3.75 -6.05 16.25
C LEU A 101 -5.15 -6.63 15.98
N ILE A 102 -5.76 -6.29 14.85
CA ILE A 102 -7.07 -6.82 14.46
C ILE A 102 -6.98 -8.34 14.31
N VAL A 103 -5.97 -8.85 13.57
CA VAL A 103 -5.75 -10.29 13.39
C VAL A 103 -5.54 -10.99 14.75
N PHE A 104 -4.71 -10.42 15.62
CA PHE A 104 -4.52 -10.95 16.97
C PHE A 104 -5.84 -10.97 17.75
N GLY A 105 -6.59 -9.87 17.73
CA GLY A 105 -7.88 -9.74 18.41
C GLY A 105 -8.92 -10.75 17.90
N LEU A 106 -9.04 -10.94 16.58
CA LEU A 106 -9.95 -11.93 15.98
C LEU A 106 -9.60 -13.35 16.43
N VAL A 107 -8.31 -13.70 16.46
CA VAL A 107 -7.85 -15.01 16.94
C VAL A 107 -8.14 -15.20 18.43
N VAL A 108 -7.89 -14.18 19.27
CA VAL A 108 -8.20 -14.26 20.70
C VAL A 108 -9.70 -14.38 20.94
N ALA A 109 -10.51 -13.56 20.26
CA ALA A 109 -11.97 -13.52 20.38
C ALA A 109 -12.62 -14.85 19.94
N SER A 110 -12.09 -15.49 18.89
CA SER A 110 -12.63 -16.76 18.39
C SER A 110 -12.67 -17.86 19.47
N GLY A 111 -11.67 -17.91 20.35
CA GLY A 111 -11.60 -18.90 21.43
C GLY A 111 -12.21 -18.43 22.75
N MET A 112 -12.93 -17.30 22.77
CA MET A 112 -13.81 -16.96 23.91
C MET A 112 -15.10 -17.80 23.90
N VAL A 113 -15.47 -18.32 22.72
CA VAL A 113 -16.65 -19.15 22.51
C VAL A 113 -16.22 -20.62 22.40
N GLY A 114 -16.98 -21.52 23.02
CA GLY A 114 -16.82 -22.96 22.90
C GLY A 114 -18.10 -23.60 22.40
N ARG A 115 -18.33 -23.58 21.08
CA ARG A 115 -19.56 -24.10 20.49
C ARG A 115 -19.33 -24.57 19.06
N THR A 116 -20.02 -25.64 18.69
CA THR A 116 -20.02 -26.17 17.33
C THR A 116 -21.42 -26.00 16.72
N TRP A 117 -21.48 -25.39 15.54
CA TRP A 117 -22.68 -25.20 14.73
C TRP A 117 -22.50 -25.89 13.38
N GLN A 118 -22.98 -27.13 13.25
CA GLN A 118 -22.90 -27.93 12.03
C GLN A 118 -21.49 -27.97 11.38
N ARG A 119 -21.19 -27.02 10.49
CA ARG A 119 -19.92 -26.88 9.75
C ARG A 119 -18.97 -25.80 10.33
N LEU A 120 -19.30 -25.23 11.48
CA LEU A 120 -18.53 -24.18 12.14
C LEU A 120 -18.16 -24.62 13.56
N GLU A 121 -16.87 -24.71 13.84
CA GLU A 121 -16.32 -25.09 15.14
C GLU A 121 -15.64 -23.87 15.80
N ALA A 122 -16.07 -23.51 17.00
CA ALA A 122 -15.38 -22.55 17.86
C ALA A 122 -14.77 -23.30 19.05
N VAL A 123 -13.43 -23.34 19.09
CA VAL A 123 -12.67 -24.02 20.14
C VAL A 123 -12.29 -23.03 21.23
N ARG A 124 -12.78 -23.26 22.46
CA ARG A 124 -12.52 -22.37 23.59
C ARG A 124 -11.07 -22.47 24.06
N TRP A 125 -10.46 -21.34 24.37
CA TRP A 125 -9.18 -21.27 25.05
C TRP A 125 -9.28 -21.84 26.47
N SER A 126 -8.26 -22.60 26.89
CA SER A 126 -8.10 -22.89 28.32
C SER A 126 -7.86 -21.59 29.10
N PRO A 127 -8.22 -21.52 30.40
CA PRO A 127 -7.97 -20.33 31.22
C PRO A 127 -6.50 -19.90 31.23
N ARG A 128 -5.58 -20.86 31.15
CA ARG A 128 -4.14 -20.60 31.04
C ARG A 128 -3.78 -19.94 29.70
N GLN A 129 -4.24 -20.49 28.59
CA GLN A 129 -3.97 -19.93 27.25
C GLN A 129 -4.56 -18.53 27.10
N LEU A 130 -5.80 -18.34 27.54
CA LEU A 130 -6.46 -17.03 27.50
C LEU A 130 -5.68 -16.00 28.31
N ARG A 131 -5.23 -16.35 29.52
CA ARG A 131 -4.40 -15.46 30.35
C ARG A 131 -3.09 -15.09 29.64
N GLN A 132 -2.41 -16.06 29.03
CA GLN A 132 -1.18 -15.80 28.28
C GLN A 132 -1.43 -14.84 27.09
N LEU A 133 -2.53 -15.04 26.35
CA LEU A 133 -2.92 -14.18 25.24
C LEU A 133 -3.30 -12.76 25.72
N LEU A 134 -4.04 -12.64 26.82
CA LEU A 134 -4.43 -11.33 27.37
C LEU A 134 -3.21 -10.55 27.88
N VAL A 135 -2.29 -11.20 28.59
CA VAL A 135 -1.02 -10.58 29.03
C VAL A 135 -0.19 -10.16 27.81
N THR A 136 -0.12 -11.01 26.79
CA THR A 136 0.59 -10.71 25.54
C THR A 136 -0.04 -9.52 24.81
N GLY A 137 -1.37 -9.47 24.75
CA GLY A 137 -2.12 -8.35 24.14
C GLY A 137 -1.92 -7.05 24.91
N ALA A 138 -2.02 -7.08 26.24
CA ALA A 138 -1.78 -5.92 27.09
C ALA A 138 -0.35 -5.39 26.95
N ALA A 139 0.66 -6.27 26.96
CA ALA A 139 2.05 -5.91 26.73
C ALA A 139 2.25 -5.33 25.31
N SER A 140 1.60 -5.91 24.30
CA SER A 140 1.64 -5.41 22.92
C SER A 140 1.05 -4.01 22.79
N LEU A 141 -0.07 -3.72 23.46
CA LEU A 141 -0.66 -2.39 23.49
C LEU A 141 0.24 -1.38 24.20
N ALA A 142 0.87 -1.77 25.31
CA ALA A 142 1.76 -0.89 26.06
C ALA A 142 3.00 -0.48 25.23
N VAL A 143 3.62 -1.44 24.53
CA VAL A 143 4.81 -1.16 23.72
C VAL A 143 4.53 -0.36 22.45
N LEU A 144 3.26 -0.24 22.01
CA LEU A 144 2.92 0.71 20.94
C LEU A 144 3.24 2.16 21.33
N LEU A 145 3.29 2.50 22.62
CA LEU A 145 3.68 3.83 23.08
C LEU A 145 5.19 4.09 22.95
N VAL A 146 6.00 3.04 22.70
CA VAL A 146 7.45 3.14 22.50
C VAL A 146 7.72 3.52 21.04
N ASN A 147 7.39 4.76 20.70
CA ASN A 147 7.67 5.36 19.40
C ASN A 147 7.90 6.88 19.57
N PRO A 148 8.56 7.58 18.62
CA PRO A 148 8.89 9.00 18.75
C PRO A 148 7.69 9.94 18.96
N TYR A 149 6.49 9.52 18.58
CA TYR A 149 5.25 10.30 18.66
C TYR A 149 4.31 9.84 19.78
N GLY A 150 4.70 8.81 20.54
CA GLY A 150 3.91 8.24 21.64
C GLY A 150 2.47 7.90 21.24
N TYR A 151 1.50 8.37 22.02
CA TYR A 151 0.08 8.12 21.80
C TYR A 151 -0.45 8.70 20.48
N ARG A 152 0.16 9.76 19.94
CA ARG A 152 -0.33 10.43 18.73
C ARG A 152 -0.28 9.50 17.52
N LEU A 153 0.78 8.70 17.39
CA LEU A 153 0.89 7.70 16.33
C LEU A 153 -0.08 6.53 16.51
N VAL A 154 -0.39 6.15 17.75
CA VAL A 154 -1.38 5.12 18.05
C VAL A 154 -2.77 5.54 17.58
N PHE A 155 -3.11 6.81 17.70
CA PHE A 155 -4.40 7.35 17.24
C PHE A 155 -4.44 7.73 15.75
N TYR A 156 -3.29 7.83 15.08
CA TYR A 156 -3.20 8.26 13.68
C TYR A 156 -4.09 7.47 12.70
N PRO A 157 -4.23 6.13 12.78
CA PRO A 157 -5.13 5.40 11.88
C PRO A 157 -6.60 5.88 11.96
N PHE A 158 -7.04 6.35 13.13
CA PHE A 158 -8.38 6.92 13.30
C PHE A 158 -8.46 8.31 12.69
N ASP A 159 -7.41 9.12 12.80
CA ASP A 159 -7.35 10.41 12.09
C ASP A 159 -7.40 10.21 10.57
N LEU A 160 -6.68 9.22 10.04
CA LEU A 160 -6.74 8.87 8.62
C LEU A 160 -8.16 8.44 8.21
N ALA A 161 -8.80 7.57 8.98
CA ALA A 161 -10.14 7.06 8.67
C ALA A 161 -11.24 8.14 8.75
N PHE A 162 -11.17 9.05 9.73
CA PHE A 162 -12.27 9.98 10.03
C PHE A 162 -12.02 11.42 9.59
N ARG A 163 -10.77 11.85 9.50
CA ARG A 163 -10.40 13.24 9.21
C ARG A 163 -9.73 13.45 7.85
N GLN A 164 -9.22 12.39 7.22
CA GLN A 164 -8.54 12.48 5.92
C GLN A 164 -9.37 11.92 4.76
N LYS A 165 -10.54 12.52 4.54
CA LYS A 165 -11.52 12.05 3.55
C LYS A 165 -11.07 12.31 2.11
N LEU A 166 -10.34 13.41 1.86
CA LEU A 166 -9.84 13.72 0.52
C LEU A 166 -8.69 12.77 0.15
N ASN A 167 -7.77 12.49 1.08
CA ASN A 167 -6.69 11.54 0.87
C ASN A 167 -7.24 10.15 0.50
N THR A 168 -8.22 9.66 1.26
CA THR A 168 -8.83 8.35 1.01
C THR A 168 -9.72 8.31 -0.24
N ALA A 169 -10.36 9.42 -0.62
CA ALA A 169 -11.21 9.47 -1.81
C ALA A 169 -10.43 9.57 -3.14
N TYR A 170 -9.26 10.20 -3.14
CA TYR A 170 -8.46 10.45 -4.35
C TYR A 170 -7.20 9.58 -4.46
N GLY A 171 -6.81 8.89 -3.38
CA GLY A 171 -5.72 7.93 -3.43
C GLY A 171 -6.14 6.64 -4.15
N GLU A 172 -5.54 6.36 -5.31
CA GLU A 172 -5.85 5.15 -6.10
C GLU A 172 -5.74 3.85 -5.28
N GLU A 173 -4.77 3.80 -4.34
CA GLU A 173 -4.56 2.64 -3.48
C GLU A 173 -5.70 2.37 -2.47
N TRP A 174 -6.54 3.37 -2.22
CA TRP A 174 -7.74 3.29 -1.38
C TRP A 174 -9.01 3.03 -2.19
N ALA A 175 -8.94 2.95 -3.51
CA ALA A 175 -10.09 2.58 -4.32
C ALA A 175 -10.55 1.14 -4.03
N SER A 176 -11.83 0.87 -4.26
CA SER A 176 -12.38 -0.49 -4.21
C SER A 176 -11.90 -1.33 -5.39
N VAL A 177 -12.04 -2.65 -5.27
CA VAL A 177 -11.68 -3.57 -6.35
C VAL A 177 -12.58 -3.34 -7.57
N ASN A 178 -11.96 -3.06 -8.73
CA ASN A 178 -12.65 -2.99 -10.00
C ASN A 178 -12.67 -4.36 -10.71
N PHE A 179 -13.81 -5.04 -10.70
CA PHE A 179 -13.99 -6.37 -11.31
C PHE A 179 -13.90 -6.42 -12.84
N HIS A 180 -13.87 -5.27 -13.52
CA HIS A 180 -13.70 -5.22 -14.98
C HIS A 180 -12.24 -5.39 -15.40
N ASN A 181 -11.28 -5.06 -14.52
CA ASN A 181 -9.86 -5.21 -14.82
C ASN A 181 -9.36 -6.64 -14.49
N ALA A 182 -8.15 -6.98 -14.95
CA ALA A 182 -7.59 -8.32 -14.76
C ALA A 182 -7.41 -8.68 -13.28
N GLN A 183 -7.03 -7.72 -12.45
CA GLN A 183 -6.80 -7.95 -11.02
C GLN A 183 -8.10 -8.25 -10.26
N GLY A 184 -9.18 -7.51 -10.55
CA GLY A 184 -10.50 -7.78 -9.97
C GLY A 184 -11.05 -9.13 -10.39
N LYS A 185 -10.77 -9.59 -11.61
CA LYS A 185 -11.08 -10.96 -12.04
C LYS A 185 -10.34 -12.01 -11.21
N VAL A 186 -9.07 -11.77 -10.87
CA VAL A 186 -8.32 -12.65 -9.96
C VAL A 186 -8.97 -12.68 -8.57
N VAL A 187 -9.36 -11.53 -8.02
CA VAL A 187 -10.08 -11.46 -6.73
C VAL A 187 -11.38 -12.25 -6.78
N LEU A 188 -12.16 -12.09 -7.84
CA LEU A 188 -13.40 -12.86 -8.04
C LEU A 188 -13.12 -14.36 -8.06
N LEU A 189 -12.10 -14.80 -8.79
CA LEU A 189 -11.68 -16.21 -8.85
C LEU A 189 -11.28 -16.73 -7.47
N VAL A 190 -10.55 -15.96 -6.67
CA VAL A 190 -10.20 -16.31 -5.27
C VAL A 190 -11.46 -16.52 -4.43
N LEU A 191 -12.41 -15.59 -4.50
CA LEU A 191 -13.65 -15.66 -3.71
C LEU A 191 -14.52 -16.84 -4.15
N VAL A 192 -14.66 -17.07 -5.45
CA VAL A 192 -15.37 -18.23 -6.01
C VAL A 192 -14.68 -19.53 -5.61
N ALA A 193 -13.35 -19.61 -5.70
CA ALA A 193 -12.59 -20.79 -5.26
C ALA A 193 -12.76 -21.05 -3.75
N LEU A 194 -12.81 -19.99 -2.93
CA LEU A 194 -13.05 -20.12 -1.49
C LEU A 194 -14.46 -20.68 -1.22
N LEU A 195 -15.48 -20.15 -1.90
CA LEU A 195 -16.87 -20.59 -1.77
C LEU A 195 -17.04 -22.02 -2.27
N LEU A 196 -16.67 -22.31 -3.52
CA LEU A 196 -16.78 -23.64 -4.12
C LEU A 196 -15.96 -24.67 -3.35
N GLY A 197 -14.72 -24.35 -2.98
CA GLY A 197 -13.88 -25.22 -2.18
C GLY A 197 -14.52 -25.56 -0.85
N SER A 198 -15.10 -24.56 -0.16
CA SER A 198 -15.80 -24.81 1.12
C SER A 198 -17.03 -25.73 0.98
N VAL A 199 -17.77 -25.62 -0.14
CA VAL A 199 -18.96 -26.43 -0.41
C VAL A 199 -18.58 -27.83 -0.85
N LEU A 200 -17.71 -27.95 -1.85
CA LEU A 200 -17.30 -29.21 -2.48
C LEU A 200 -16.49 -30.09 -1.52
N ALA A 201 -15.55 -29.50 -0.78
CA ALA A 201 -14.75 -30.21 0.22
C ALA A 201 -15.51 -30.44 1.54
N ARG A 202 -16.78 -29.97 1.65
CA ARG A 202 -17.58 -30.00 2.89
C ARG A 202 -16.79 -29.48 4.09
N TYR A 203 -16.08 -28.38 3.88
CA TYR A 203 -15.08 -27.89 4.81
C TYR A 203 -15.68 -27.54 6.18
N GLN A 204 -15.01 -27.99 7.24
CA GLN A 204 -15.33 -27.67 8.63
C GLN A 204 -14.58 -26.38 8.99
N TRP A 205 -15.30 -25.26 8.97
CA TRP A 205 -14.75 -23.96 9.31
C TRP A 205 -14.41 -23.89 10.79
N LYS A 206 -13.23 -23.38 11.10
CA LYS A 206 -12.94 -22.86 12.43
C LYS A 206 -13.39 -21.41 12.50
N LEU A 207 -13.94 -20.98 13.63
CA LEU A 207 -14.47 -19.62 13.79
C LEU A 207 -13.43 -18.54 13.44
N GLU A 208 -12.19 -18.74 13.87
CA GLU A 208 -11.06 -17.89 13.51
C GLU A 208 -10.73 -17.89 12.02
N ASP A 209 -10.77 -19.05 11.36
CA ASP A 209 -10.52 -19.14 9.91
C ASP A 209 -11.60 -18.35 9.15
N LEU A 210 -12.87 -18.43 9.60
CA LEU A 210 -13.97 -17.65 9.05
C LEU A 210 -13.82 -16.14 9.31
N LEU A 211 -13.50 -15.74 10.54
CA LEU A 211 -13.30 -14.34 10.90
C LEU A 211 -12.14 -13.71 10.11
N LEU A 212 -11.02 -14.42 9.98
CA LEU A 212 -9.88 -13.96 9.19
C LEU A 212 -10.21 -13.89 7.70
N ALA A 213 -10.98 -14.85 7.16
CA ALA A 213 -11.42 -14.81 5.77
C ALA A 213 -12.37 -13.64 5.48
N LEU A 214 -13.34 -13.39 6.36
CA LEU A 214 -14.27 -12.27 6.26
C LEU A 214 -13.54 -10.93 6.37
N PHE A 215 -12.61 -10.80 7.32
CA PHE A 215 -11.78 -9.61 7.46
C PHE A 215 -10.94 -9.36 6.21
N ALA A 216 -10.25 -10.40 5.71
CA ALA A 216 -9.47 -10.34 4.48
C ALA A 216 -10.30 -9.90 3.28
N ALA A 217 -11.46 -10.53 3.08
CA ALA A 217 -12.37 -10.21 1.97
C ALA A 217 -12.91 -8.78 2.08
N TYR A 218 -13.41 -8.38 3.25
CA TYR A 218 -13.91 -7.03 3.47
C TYR A 218 -12.84 -5.97 3.20
N SER A 219 -11.65 -6.13 3.80
CA SER A 219 -10.55 -5.18 3.62
C SER A 219 -10.11 -5.10 2.15
N ALA A 220 -9.89 -6.24 1.49
CA ALA A 220 -9.49 -6.30 0.09
C ALA A 220 -10.52 -5.67 -0.86
N LEU A 221 -11.80 -5.99 -0.67
CA LEU A 221 -12.87 -5.48 -1.53
C LEU A 221 -13.10 -3.98 -1.34
N SER A 222 -12.92 -3.50 -0.10
CA SER A 222 -13.04 -2.07 0.22
C SER A 222 -11.87 -1.27 -0.33
N HIS A 223 -10.66 -1.81 -0.25
CA HIS A 223 -9.44 -1.11 -0.67
C HIS A 223 -8.41 -2.05 -1.32
N ILE A 224 -8.03 -1.76 -2.58
CA ILE A 224 -7.10 -2.60 -3.37
C ILE A 224 -5.73 -2.80 -2.70
N ARG A 225 -5.27 -1.85 -1.88
CA ARG A 225 -4.01 -2.01 -1.14
C ARG A 225 -4.01 -3.19 -0.16
N PHE A 226 -5.18 -3.68 0.24
CA PHE A 226 -5.30 -4.83 1.14
C PHE A 226 -5.38 -6.18 0.39
N LEU A 227 -5.15 -6.22 -0.92
CA LEU A 227 -5.06 -7.49 -1.65
C LEU A 227 -3.92 -8.40 -1.17
N VAL A 228 -2.80 -7.83 -0.72
CA VAL A 228 -1.70 -8.61 -0.12
C VAL A 228 -2.13 -9.20 1.24
N LEU A 229 -2.92 -8.46 2.02
CA LEU A 229 -3.50 -8.98 3.27
C LEU A 229 -4.41 -10.18 2.96
N ALA A 230 -5.24 -10.09 1.92
CA ALA A 230 -6.05 -11.21 1.47
C ALA A 230 -5.21 -12.40 0.99
N ALA A 231 -4.11 -12.17 0.27
CA ALA A 231 -3.17 -13.22 -0.11
C ALA A 231 -2.61 -13.95 1.13
N VAL A 232 -2.16 -13.21 2.13
CA VAL A 232 -1.59 -13.76 3.37
C VAL A 232 -2.61 -14.57 4.18
N LEU A 233 -3.85 -14.07 4.30
CA LEU A 233 -4.88 -14.68 5.15
C LEU A 233 -5.67 -15.80 4.44
N LEU A 234 -5.91 -15.69 3.13
CA LEU A 234 -6.73 -16.65 2.39
C LEU A 234 -5.92 -17.82 1.82
N ALA A 235 -4.63 -17.63 1.51
CA ALA A 235 -3.81 -18.71 0.96
C ALA A 235 -3.80 -20.00 1.81
N PRO A 236 -3.65 -19.94 3.14
CA PRO A 236 -3.64 -21.17 3.95
C PRO A 236 -5.00 -21.88 3.99
N LEU A 237 -6.10 -21.19 3.70
CA LEU A 237 -7.43 -21.77 3.58
C LEU A 237 -7.62 -22.43 2.21
N LEU A 238 -7.27 -21.71 1.14
CA LEU A 238 -7.35 -22.23 -0.23
C LEU A 238 -6.50 -23.49 -0.40
N ALA A 239 -5.32 -23.54 0.23
CA ALA A 239 -4.44 -24.71 0.15
C ALA A 239 -5.08 -25.98 0.75
N LYS A 240 -5.98 -25.85 1.72
CA LYS A 240 -6.72 -27.00 2.28
C LYS A 240 -7.72 -27.61 1.30
N PHE A 241 -8.16 -26.85 0.29
CA PHE A 241 -9.08 -27.35 -0.75
C PHE A 241 -8.35 -28.08 -1.89
N LEU A 242 -7.01 -28.10 -1.86
CA LEU A 242 -6.17 -28.81 -2.82
C LEU A 242 -5.55 -30.08 -2.22
N ASP A 243 -6.21 -30.68 -1.22
CA ASP A 243 -5.78 -31.92 -0.58
C ASP A 243 -5.75 -33.12 -1.55
N PHE A 244 -6.57 -33.09 -2.61
CA PHE A 244 -6.58 -34.06 -3.70
C PHE A 244 -5.27 -34.15 -4.49
N MET A 245 -4.37 -33.15 -4.38
CA MET A 245 -3.08 -33.19 -5.05
C MET A 245 -2.19 -34.28 -4.43
N PRO A 246 -1.45 -35.05 -5.23
CA PRO A 246 -0.62 -36.15 -4.71
C PRO A 246 0.45 -35.60 -3.76
N PRO A 247 0.71 -36.28 -2.62
CA PRO A 247 1.71 -35.84 -1.66
C PRO A 247 3.10 -35.74 -2.30
N TYR A 248 3.96 -34.93 -1.68
CA TYR A 248 5.37 -34.85 -2.07
C TYR A 248 6.05 -36.20 -1.78
N ARG A 249 6.83 -36.67 -2.75
CA ARG A 249 7.54 -37.94 -2.72
C ARG A 249 9.03 -37.64 -2.84
N PRO A 250 9.82 -37.68 -1.75
CA PRO A 250 11.24 -37.37 -1.82
C PRO A 250 12.03 -38.41 -2.65
N GLU A 251 11.48 -39.59 -2.89
CA GLU A 251 12.16 -40.70 -3.58
C GLU A 251 12.35 -40.45 -5.08
N ILE A 252 11.53 -39.57 -5.68
CA ILE A 252 11.63 -39.20 -7.09
C ILE A 252 12.53 -37.98 -7.33
N ASP A 253 13.01 -37.34 -6.26
CA ASP A 253 13.86 -36.17 -6.39
C ASP A 253 15.22 -36.54 -6.99
N LYS A 254 15.72 -35.64 -7.83
CA LYS A 254 17.07 -35.72 -8.40
C LYS A 254 17.88 -34.56 -7.82
N PRO A 255 18.54 -34.71 -6.66
CA PRO A 255 19.11 -33.58 -5.91
C PRO A 255 20.07 -32.72 -6.72
N LEU A 256 20.93 -33.35 -7.53
CA LEU A 256 21.87 -32.64 -8.41
C LEU A 256 21.17 -31.85 -9.51
N LEU A 257 20.12 -32.41 -10.11
CA LEU A 257 19.31 -31.71 -11.12
C LEU A 257 18.55 -30.55 -10.48
N ASN A 258 17.92 -30.78 -9.32
CA ASN A 258 17.19 -29.75 -8.57
C ASN A 258 18.13 -28.62 -8.15
N ALA A 259 19.33 -28.94 -7.65
CA ALA A 259 20.37 -27.95 -7.34
C ALA A 259 20.80 -27.18 -8.58
N GLY A 260 20.97 -27.86 -9.73
CA GLY A 260 21.26 -27.22 -11.01
C GLY A 260 20.16 -26.27 -11.47
N VAL A 261 18.88 -26.65 -11.33
CA VAL A 261 17.72 -25.81 -11.65
C VAL A 261 17.64 -24.60 -10.72
N VAL A 262 17.84 -24.79 -9.41
CA VAL A 262 17.86 -23.70 -8.42
C VAL A 262 19.03 -22.75 -8.69
N ALA A 263 20.22 -23.28 -8.98
CA ALA A 263 21.37 -22.47 -9.34
C ALA A 263 21.14 -21.68 -10.63
N LEU A 264 20.55 -22.31 -11.66
CA LEU A 264 20.17 -21.64 -12.90
C LEU A 264 19.14 -20.53 -12.63
N ALA A 265 18.11 -20.81 -11.84
CA ALA A 265 17.11 -19.81 -11.46
C ALA A 265 17.76 -18.63 -10.71
N ALA A 266 18.67 -18.90 -9.76
CA ALA A 266 19.40 -17.87 -9.05
C ALA A 266 20.28 -17.03 -9.99
N VAL A 267 21.01 -17.67 -10.91
CA VAL A 267 21.81 -16.97 -11.94
C VAL A 267 20.92 -16.13 -12.84
N LEU A 268 19.76 -16.63 -13.27
CA LEU A 268 18.80 -15.88 -14.08
C LEU A 268 18.26 -14.69 -13.28
N ILE A 269 17.86 -14.86 -12.02
CA ILE A 269 17.40 -13.75 -11.17
C ILE A 269 18.48 -12.68 -11.07
N VAL A 270 19.73 -13.06 -10.77
CA VAL A 270 20.86 -12.10 -10.67
C VAL A 270 21.14 -11.42 -12.01
N LYS A 271 21.10 -12.16 -13.13
CA LYS A 271 21.32 -11.59 -14.48
C LYS A 271 20.20 -10.65 -14.91
N TRP A 272 18.97 -10.90 -14.47
CA TRP A 272 17.80 -10.07 -14.75
C TRP A 272 17.62 -8.91 -13.77
N LEU A 273 18.45 -8.82 -12.71
CA LEU A 273 18.48 -7.62 -11.90
C LEU A 273 18.94 -6.44 -12.77
N PRO A 274 18.18 -5.34 -12.79
CA PRO A 274 18.51 -4.20 -13.63
C PRO A 274 19.81 -3.55 -13.18
N SER A 275 20.66 -3.20 -14.14
CA SER A 275 21.90 -2.47 -13.88
C SER A 275 21.61 -1.05 -13.38
N GLN A 276 22.60 -0.41 -12.76
CA GLN A 276 22.51 1.00 -12.36
C GLN A 276 22.06 1.89 -13.54
N ALA A 277 22.70 1.73 -14.71
CA ALA A 277 22.36 2.49 -15.91
C ALA A 277 20.94 2.21 -16.41
N SER A 278 20.46 0.96 -16.32
CA SER A 278 19.08 0.63 -16.68
C SER A 278 18.08 1.31 -15.74
N LEU A 279 18.35 1.30 -14.43
CA LEU A 279 17.50 1.95 -13.44
C LEU A 279 17.50 3.48 -13.59
N GLU A 280 18.64 4.07 -13.91
CA GLU A 280 18.76 5.51 -14.19
C GLU A 280 18.01 5.90 -15.46
N ASN A 281 18.10 5.09 -16.51
CA ASN A 281 17.33 5.31 -17.74
C ASN A 281 15.82 5.21 -17.52
N GLU A 282 15.36 4.22 -16.75
CA GLU A 282 13.93 4.12 -16.39
C GLU A 282 13.48 5.30 -15.51
N ARG A 283 14.33 5.76 -14.59
CA ARG A 283 14.10 6.99 -13.83
C ARG A 283 13.97 8.21 -14.75
N ASP A 284 14.88 8.37 -15.70
CA ASP A 284 14.91 9.55 -16.59
C ASP A 284 13.75 9.59 -17.58
N LYS A 285 13.12 8.45 -17.86
CA LYS A 285 11.85 8.37 -18.60
C LYS A 285 10.62 8.73 -17.74
N ALA A 286 10.69 8.48 -16.43
CA ALA A 286 9.55 8.62 -15.52
C ALA A 286 9.54 9.96 -14.74
N PHE A 287 10.70 10.57 -14.56
CA PHE A 287 10.88 11.75 -13.71
C PHE A 287 11.52 12.92 -14.48
N PRO A 288 11.22 14.17 -14.09
CA PRO A 288 11.59 15.37 -14.84
C PRO A 288 13.07 15.75 -14.63
N THR A 289 14.01 14.87 -14.95
CA THR A 289 15.43 15.04 -14.61
C THR A 289 16.10 16.16 -15.41
N GLN A 290 15.79 16.25 -16.71
CA GLN A 290 16.30 17.32 -17.59
C GLN A 290 15.64 18.67 -17.28
N ALA A 291 14.31 18.70 -17.11
CA ALA A 291 13.58 19.89 -16.69
C ALA A 291 14.08 20.47 -15.36
N LEU A 292 14.45 19.60 -14.41
CA LEU A 292 15.05 20.04 -13.15
C LEU A 292 16.41 20.71 -13.36
N GLY A 293 17.23 20.23 -14.30
CA GLY A 293 18.47 20.90 -14.71
C GLY A 293 18.21 22.32 -15.24
N PHE A 294 17.21 22.46 -16.11
CA PHE A 294 16.77 23.76 -16.65
C PHE A 294 16.29 24.72 -15.56
N VAL A 295 15.43 24.27 -14.64
CA VAL A 295 14.88 25.06 -13.53
C VAL A 295 15.99 25.62 -12.64
N MET A 296 17.02 24.81 -12.37
CA MET A 296 18.16 25.24 -11.56
C MET A 296 19.01 26.28 -12.28
N SER A 297 19.26 26.12 -13.59
CA SER A 297 20.09 27.07 -14.35
C SER A 297 19.39 28.40 -14.64
N HIS A 298 18.04 28.41 -14.64
CA HIS A 298 17.22 29.60 -14.92
C HIS A 298 16.75 30.33 -13.65
N GLY A 299 17.24 29.94 -12.46
CA GLY A 299 16.94 30.64 -11.20
C GLY A 299 15.51 30.42 -10.67
N LEU A 300 14.73 29.54 -11.28
CA LEU A 300 13.34 29.26 -10.88
C LEU A 300 13.24 28.48 -9.56
N ALA A 301 14.32 27.84 -9.11
CA ALA A 301 14.35 27.02 -7.90
C ALA A 301 13.98 27.78 -6.61
N GLY A 302 14.21 29.09 -6.56
CA GLY A 302 13.85 29.94 -5.42
C GLY A 302 12.40 30.42 -5.43
N GLU A 303 11.70 30.24 -6.55
CA GLU A 303 10.35 30.72 -6.77
C GLU A 303 9.29 29.68 -6.39
N ARG A 304 8.06 30.14 -6.17
CA ARG A 304 6.94 29.29 -5.73
C ARG A 304 6.42 28.45 -6.90
N MET A 305 6.58 27.13 -6.80
CA MET A 305 6.17 26.19 -7.84
C MET A 305 4.77 25.62 -7.63
N PHE A 306 4.21 25.03 -8.68
CA PHE A 306 3.10 24.08 -8.64
C PHE A 306 3.47 22.84 -9.46
N ASN A 307 3.61 21.68 -8.81
CA ASN A 307 4.17 20.48 -9.43
C ASN A 307 3.17 19.34 -9.56
N TYR A 308 3.42 18.48 -10.53
CA TYR A 308 2.73 17.20 -10.62
C TYR A 308 2.97 16.35 -9.37
N TYR A 309 1.89 15.81 -8.80
CA TYR A 309 1.89 15.08 -7.53
C TYR A 309 2.87 13.92 -7.53
N GLY A 310 2.89 13.15 -8.63
CA GLY A 310 3.77 11.98 -8.78
C GLY A 310 5.26 12.30 -8.77
N TRP A 311 5.65 13.57 -8.98
CA TRP A 311 7.05 13.98 -8.98
C TRP A 311 7.51 14.62 -7.68
N GLY A 312 6.60 15.01 -6.78
CA GLY A 312 6.94 15.76 -5.57
C GLY A 312 7.98 15.06 -4.69
N GLY A 313 7.81 13.75 -4.44
CA GLY A 313 8.77 12.97 -3.66
C GLY A 313 10.15 12.87 -4.33
N TYR A 314 10.19 12.74 -5.65
CA TYR A 314 11.42 12.73 -6.42
C TYR A 314 12.13 14.08 -6.36
N LEU A 315 11.41 15.19 -6.54
CA LEU A 315 11.96 16.54 -6.48
C LEU A 315 12.57 16.83 -5.11
N ALA A 316 11.85 16.49 -4.03
CA ALA A 316 12.33 16.65 -2.67
C ALA A 316 13.59 15.83 -2.37
N TRP A 317 13.75 14.66 -3.00
CA TRP A 317 14.96 13.83 -2.88
C TRP A 317 16.12 14.35 -3.74
N ALA A 318 15.85 14.72 -4.99
CA ALA A 318 16.88 15.07 -5.97
C ALA A 318 17.44 16.48 -5.75
N ARG A 319 16.61 17.42 -5.30
CA ARG A 319 16.95 18.83 -5.05
C ARG A 319 16.14 19.38 -3.86
N PRO A 320 16.55 19.12 -2.60
CA PRO A 320 15.86 19.60 -1.39
C PRO A 320 15.69 21.14 -1.29
N GLU A 321 16.49 21.88 -2.04
CA GLU A 321 16.40 23.33 -2.22
C GLU A 321 15.13 23.75 -2.98
N VAL A 322 14.63 22.92 -3.90
CA VAL A 322 13.38 23.16 -4.65
C VAL A 322 12.18 22.81 -3.77
N LYS A 323 11.43 23.82 -3.32
CA LYS A 323 10.28 23.64 -2.42
C LYS A 323 9.04 23.22 -3.20
N THR A 324 8.70 21.93 -3.08
CA THR A 324 7.53 21.33 -3.72
C THR A 324 6.21 21.88 -3.19
N PHE A 325 5.23 22.03 -4.07
CA PHE A 325 3.86 22.38 -3.70
C PHE A 325 3.15 21.22 -3.01
N ILE A 326 3.31 20.01 -3.56
CA ILE A 326 2.72 18.78 -3.04
C ILE A 326 3.64 17.59 -3.33
N ASP A 327 3.56 16.56 -2.50
CA ASP A 327 4.18 15.26 -2.69
C ASP A 327 3.33 14.12 -2.07
N SER A 328 3.84 12.90 -2.08
CA SER A 328 3.12 11.70 -1.64
C SER A 328 2.82 11.63 -0.14
N ARG A 329 3.29 12.59 0.68
CA ARG A 329 2.92 12.75 2.10
C ARG A 329 1.57 13.46 2.22
N THR A 330 0.55 12.89 1.58
CA THR A 330 -0.77 13.49 1.32
C THR A 330 -1.47 13.97 2.59
N ASP A 331 -1.29 13.25 3.69
CA ASP A 331 -1.89 13.54 4.99
C ASP A 331 -1.55 14.96 5.49
N ILE A 332 -0.29 15.38 5.35
CA ILE A 332 0.18 16.70 5.76
C ILE A 332 -0.52 17.82 4.95
N PHE A 333 -0.80 17.56 3.68
CA PHE A 333 -1.43 18.52 2.78
C PHE A 333 -2.95 18.62 2.97
N GLU A 334 -3.61 17.57 3.46
CA GLU A 334 -5.04 17.63 3.77
C GLU A 334 -5.33 18.54 4.96
N TYR A 335 -4.56 18.40 6.06
CA TYR A 335 -4.74 19.23 7.26
C TYR A 335 -4.56 20.73 7.01
N THR A 336 -3.78 21.10 6.00
CA THR A 336 -3.48 22.50 5.65
C THR A 336 -4.38 23.04 4.54
N GLY A 337 -5.30 22.22 3.99
CA GLY A 337 -6.13 22.56 2.83
C GLY A 337 -5.38 22.63 1.50
N VAL A 338 -4.07 22.37 1.48
CA VAL A 338 -3.24 22.35 0.26
C VAL A 338 -3.68 21.24 -0.67
N LEU A 339 -4.06 20.08 -0.15
CA LEU A 339 -4.57 18.97 -0.96
C LEU A 339 -5.85 19.36 -1.70
N LYS A 340 -6.77 20.05 -1.03
CA LYS A 340 -8.01 20.53 -1.65
C LYS A 340 -7.70 21.50 -2.78
N ASP A 341 -6.80 22.45 -2.54
CA ASP A 341 -6.37 23.41 -3.56
C ASP A 341 -5.73 22.73 -4.76
N TYR A 342 -4.88 21.73 -4.50
CA TYR A 342 -4.28 20.91 -5.54
C TYR A 342 -5.35 20.24 -6.40
N LEU A 343 -6.30 19.55 -5.76
CA LEU A 343 -7.39 18.82 -6.43
C LEU A 343 -8.32 19.75 -7.21
N ASP A 344 -8.67 20.92 -6.67
CA ASP A 344 -9.46 21.93 -7.38
C ASP A 344 -8.68 22.40 -8.64
N ALA A 345 -7.39 22.73 -8.50
CA ALA A 345 -6.57 23.20 -9.61
C ALA A 345 -6.35 22.16 -10.71
N THR A 346 -6.04 20.90 -10.35
CA THR A 346 -5.85 19.81 -11.32
C THR A 346 -7.17 19.31 -11.90
N GLY A 347 -8.28 19.48 -11.17
CA GLY A 347 -9.63 19.24 -11.67
C GLY A 347 -10.19 20.35 -12.57
N LEU A 348 -9.33 21.30 -13.00
CA LEU A 348 -9.70 22.46 -13.83
C LEU A 348 -10.80 23.34 -13.20
N LYS A 349 -10.86 23.39 -11.87
CA LYS A 349 -11.82 24.18 -11.12
C LYS A 349 -11.11 25.35 -10.44
N ASP A 350 -11.43 26.57 -10.89
CA ASP A 350 -10.82 27.80 -10.38
C ASP A 350 -9.27 27.78 -10.42
N THR A 351 -8.67 27.03 -11.35
CA THR A 351 -7.22 26.77 -11.43
C THR A 351 -6.39 28.06 -11.32
N LEU A 352 -6.71 29.09 -12.11
CA LEU A 352 -5.98 30.37 -12.06
C LEU A 352 -6.12 31.06 -10.70
N LYS A 353 -7.29 31.01 -10.05
CA LYS A 353 -7.47 31.59 -8.71
C LYS A 353 -6.65 30.86 -7.66
N VAL A 354 -6.52 29.52 -7.77
CA VAL A 354 -5.66 28.74 -6.88
C VAL A 354 -4.19 29.12 -7.09
N LEU A 355 -3.73 29.16 -8.34
CA LEU A 355 -2.35 29.53 -8.68
C LEU A 355 -2.03 30.97 -8.24
N ASP A 356 -2.95 31.92 -8.43
CA ASP A 356 -2.84 33.30 -7.96
C ASP A 356 -2.77 33.38 -6.43
N ARG A 357 -3.72 32.75 -5.73
CA ARG A 357 -3.79 32.78 -4.25
C ARG A 357 -2.55 32.14 -3.62
N ARG A 358 -2.01 31.10 -4.24
CA ARG A 358 -0.79 30.42 -3.80
C ARG A 358 0.49 31.11 -4.29
N GLN A 359 0.35 32.20 -5.06
CA GLN A 359 1.42 33.01 -5.64
C GLN A 359 2.40 32.18 -6.48
N VAL A 360 1.88 31.22 -7.24
CA VAL A 360 2.67 30.33 -8.10
C VAL A 360 3.29 31.15 -9.23
N GLN A 361 4.60 31.00 -9.38
CA GLN A 361 5.41 31.65 -10.43
C GLN A 361 5.74 30.69 -11.57
N TRP A 362 5.84 29.39 -11.29
CA TRP A 362 6.10 28.38 -12.31
C TRP A 362 5.40 27.05 -12.01
N VAL A 363 5.12 26.29 -13.08
CA VAL A 363 4.38 25.03 -13.04
C VAL A 363 5.21 23.94 -13.71
N LEU A 364 5.25 22.74 -13.14
CA LEU A 364 5.99 21.59 -13.67
C LEU A 364 5.08 20.37 -13.77
N PHE A 365 4.64 20.05 -14.99
CA PHE A 365 3.64 19.01 -15.26
C PHE A 365 4.02 18.16 -16.49
N PRO A 366 3.47 16.94 -16.63
CA PRO A 366 3.66 16.13 -17.83
C PRO A 366 3.11 16.81 -19.08
N PRO A 367 3.73 16.59 -20.25
CA PRO A 367 3.12 16.96 -21.52
C PRO A 367 1.76 16.29 -21.68
N ARG A 368 0.80 16.99 -22.29
CA ARG A 368 -0.56 16.50 -22.54
C ARG A 368 -1.40 16.25 -21.28
N ASP A 369 -0.93 16.63 -20.09
CA ASP A 369 -1.78 16.69 -18.91
C ASP A 369 -2.85 17.78 -19.09
N PRO A 370 -4.09 17.60 -18.58
CA PRO A 370 -5.14 18.62 -18.66
C PRO A 370 -4.70 20.00 -18.15
N VAL A 371 -3.86 20.06 -17.10
CA VAL A 371 -3.32 21.32 -16.58
C VAL A 371 -2.35 21.95 -17.58
N SER A 372 -1.45 21.16 -18.16
CA SER A 372 -0.49 21.64 -19.16
C SER A 372 -1.20 22.20 -20.39
N TYR A 373 -2.23 21.49 -20.89
CA TYR A 373 -3.05 21.97 -22.00
C TYR A 373 -3.76 23.28 -21.66
N PHE A 374 -4.36 23.37 -20.47
CA PHE A 374 -5.05 24.58 -20.00
C PHE A 374 -4.10 25.79 -19.91
N LEU A 375 -2.91 25.61 -19.34
CA LEU A 375 -1.93 26.70 -19.19
C LEU A 375 -1.31 27.13 -20.52
N ALA A 376 -1.09 26.21 -21.46
CA ALA A 376 -0.60 26.54 -22.80
C ALA A 376 -1.55 27.46 -23.59
N HIS A 377 -2.83 27.49 -23.23
CA HIS A 377 -3.86 28.32 -23.85
C HIS A 377 -4.35 29.47 -22.95
N THR A 378 -3.54 29.85 -21.95
CA THR A 378 -3.84 30.97 -21.04
C THR A 378 -2.80 32.07 -21.18
N ASP A 379 -3.21 33.29 -21.51
CA ASP A 379 -2.33 34.42 -21.86
C ASP A 379 -1.27 34.78 -20.79
N ASN A 380 -1.53 34.48 -19.51
CA ASN A 380 -0.63 34.80 -18.39
C ASN A 380 0.43 33.72 -18.10
N TRP A 381 0.52 32.67 -18.93
CA TRP A 381 1.48 31.58 -18.75
C TRP A 381 2.20 31.29 -20.07
N ARG A 382 3.52 31.09 -19.99
CA ARG A 382 4.35 30.74 -21.15
C ARG A 382 5.10 29.44 -20.90
N VAL A 383 5.19 28.59 -21.92
CA VAL A 383 6.06 27.40 -21.88
C VAL A 383 7.51 27.87 -22.03
N VAL A 384 8.35 27.58 -21.03
CA VAL A 384 9.78 27.92 -21.04
C VAL A 384 10.68 26.71 -21.21
N TYR A 385 10.14 25.50 -21.01
CA TYR A 385 10.83 24.23 -21.24
C TYR A 385 9.82 23.16 -21.64
N ASN A 386 10.20 22.27 -22.55
CA ASN A 386 9.40 21.12 -22.98
C ASN A 386 10.31 19.97 -23.43
N ASP A 387 10.06 18.77 -22.91
CA ASP A 387 10.63 17.51 -23.40
C ASP A 387 9.58 16.39 -23.40
N SER A 388 9.99 15.14 -23.65
CA SER A 388 9.06 14.00 -23.68
C SER A 388 8.44 13.64 -22.32
N VAL A 389 8.97 14.17 -21.21
CA VAL A 389 8.60 13.84 -19.83
C VAL A 389 7.90 15.01 -19.13
N ALA A 390 8.32 16.25 -19.37
CA ALA A 390 7.87 17.42 -18.62
C ALA A 390 7.80 18.71 -19.44
N GLU A 391 6.82 19.54 -19.07
CA GLU A 391 6.68 20.93 -19.49
C GLU A 391 6.86 21.85 -18.27
N VAL A 392 7.59 22.95 -18.44
CA VAL A 392 7.71 24.02 -17.46
C VAL A 392 6.99 25.25 -17.99
N PHE A 393 6.02 25.73 -17.22
CA PHE A 393 5.33 26.99 -17.48
C PHE A 393 5.84 28.05 -16.51
N GLU A 394 6.06 29.26 -16.98
CA GLU A 394 6.39 30.42 -16.17
C GLU A 394 5.29 31.48 -16.32
N ARG A 395 4.97 32.18 -15.24
CA ARG A 395 3.99 33.26 -15.27
C ARG A 395 4.53 34.44 -16.09
N ALA A 396 3.78 34.84 -17.11
CA ALA A 396 4.05 36.03 -17.91
C ALA A 396 3.41 37.26 -17.24
N GLY A 397 4.14 37.93 -16.33
CA GLY A 397 3.78 39.26 -15.81
C GLY A 397 3.40 39.35 -14.32
N THR A 398 3.71 40.49 -13.71
CA THR A 398 3.51 40.80 -12.28
C THR A 398 2.12 41.40 -12.01
N ALA A 399 1.05 40.61 -12.03
CA ALA A 399 -0.21 40.98 -11.34
C ALA A 399 -1.11 39.75 -11.08
N PRO A 400 -1.70 39.61 -9.87
CA PRO A 400 -2.80 38.69 -9.65
C PRO A 400 -4.04 39.16 -10.43
N VAL A 401 -4.87 38.21 -10.89
CA VAL A 401 -6.17 38.53 -11.49
C VAL A 401 -7.06 39.11 -10.38
N THR A 402 -7.16 40.43 -10.30
CA THR A 402 -8.17 41.08 -9.46
C THR A 402 -9.53 40.77 -10.07
N SER A 403 -10.40 40.14 -9.27
CA SER A 403 -11.79 39.93 -9.62
C SER A 403 -12.40 41.28 -10.03
N SER A 404 -12.80 41.42 -11.28
CA SER A 404 -13.50 42.60 -11.77
C SER A 404 -14.75 42.80 -10.91
N ALA A 405 -14.73 43.88 -10.12
CA ALA A 405 -15.83 44.30 -9.29
C ALA A 405 -17.08 44.49 -10.15
N ASN A 406 -18.17 43.86 -9.72
CA ASN A 406 -19.51 44.11 -10.25
C ASN A 406 -19.98 45.49 -9.73
N LYS A 407 -19.44 46.58 -10.31
CA LYS A 407 -20.03 47.92 -10.21
C LYS A 407 -20.95 48.10 -11.42
N LYS A 408 -22.20 47.67 -11.28
CA LYS A 408 -23.30 48.23 -12.07
C LYS A 408 -24.03 49.28 -11.23
N ASN A 409 -24.17 50.44 -11.85
CA ASN A 409 -24.60 51.72 -11.32
C ASN A 409 -25.96 51.71 -10.60
N HIS A 410 -26.04 52.57 -9.59
CA HIS A 410 -27.25 53.22 -9.10
C HIS A 410 -28.03 53.93 -10.22
N ARG A 411 -29.35 53.76 -10.21
CA ARG A 411 -30.37 54.80 -10.34
C ARG A 411 -31.58 54.28 -9.56
N ALA A 412 -31.80 54.78 -8.34
CA ALA A 412 -32.66 55.92 -8.04
C ALA A 412 -34.11 55.62 -8.46
N ASP A 413 -34.95 55.28 -7.47
CA ASP A 413 -36.28 55.87 -7.35
C ASP A 413 -36.69 55.89 -5.88
N THR A 414 -37.12 57.08 -5.49
CA THR A 414 -37.58 57.47 -4.16
C THR A 414 -39.11 57.58 -4.21
N LEU A 415 -39.74 57.25 -3.08
CA LEU A 415 -41.08 57.69 -2.62
C LEU A 415 -42.32 56.86 -2.98
N LYS A 416 -42.97 56.46 -1.88
CA LYS A 416 -44.37 56.03 -1.66
C LYS A 416 -44.72 54.57 -1.87
#